data_AF-A0A5N5MBM9-F1
#
_entry.id   AF-A0A5N5MBM9-F1
#
_cell.length_a   1.000
_cell.length_b   1.000
_cell.length_c   1.000
_cell.angle_alpha   90.00
_cell.angle_beta   90.00
_cell.angle_gamma   90.00
#
_symmetry.space_group_name_H-M   'P 1'
#
loop_
_entity.id
_entity.type
_entity.pdbx_description
1 polymer ?
#
loop_
_entity_poly.entity_id
_entity_poly.type
_entity_poly.pdbx_seq_one_letter_code
_entity_poly.pdbx_strand_id
1 'polypeptide(L)'
;MASSSRLSPPKVPMELHVKNREKLLKSLRQHLTETSRPLYGFVLLQGGEEKTRYCTDHIELFRQESYFAYLFGVKEPGFYGAIDIATGKSILFVPRLPADYAVWLGEIKPLSCFQQQYMVSMVHYTDEIVGVLHELSNVLEKPLLFLLHGLNTDSNNFSKPAEFEGIEKFEKDLTTLHPILTECRVLKSDMELALIQFANDISSEAHVEVMRKSRVGMEEYQLESIFLHHTYMYGGCRHCSYTCVCATGRK
;
A
#
# COMPACT_ATOMS: atom_id res chain seq x y z
N MET A 1 36.06 -10.50 11.27
CA MET A 1 35.63 -9.63 10.15
C MET A 1 34.13 -9.84 10.00
N ALA A 2 33.34 -8.76 10.07
CA ALA A 2 31.88 -8.85 10.02
C ALA A 2 31.43 -9.48 8.70
N SER A 3 30.51 -10.44 8.77
CA SER A 3 29.90 -11.08 7.60
C SER A 3 29.13 -10.04 6.80
N SER A 4 29.69 -9.54 5.71
CA SER A 4 28.95 -8.75 4.73
C SER A 4 27.91 -9.65 4.08
N SER A 5 26.63 -9.27 4.16
CA SER A 5 25.57 -10.00 3.44
C SER A 5 25.89 -10.08 1.96
N ARG A 6 25.59 -11.23 1.34
CA ARG A 6 25.66 -11.40 -0.12
C ARG A 6 24.36 -10.99 -0.81
N LEU A 7 23.32 -10.71 -0.04
CA LEU A 7 22.02 -10.29 -0.55
C LEU A 7 22.07 -8.82 -0.92
N SER A 8 21.35 -8.45 -1.97
CA SER A 8 21.18 -7.06 -2.39
C SER A 8 19.69 -6.75 -2.47
N PRO A 9 19.22 -5.63 -1.89
CA PRO A 9 17.81 -5.27 -1.94
C PRO A 9 17.31 -5.20 -3.39
N PRO A 10 16.29 -6.00 -3.76
CA PRO A 10 15.74 -5.96 -5.10
C PRO A 10 15.03 -4.63 -5.32
N LYS A 11 15.09 -4.12 -6.55
CA LYS A 11 14.15 -3.07 -6.96
C LYS A 11 12.76 -3.71 -7.03
N VAL A 12 11.76 -3.06 -6.43
CA VAL A 12 10.36 -3.46 -6.59
C VAL A 12 9.88 -2.94 -7.95
N PRO A 13 9.62 -3.83 -8.95
CA PRO A 13 9.16 -3.39 -10.26
C PRO A 13 7.74 -2.83 -10.15
N MET A 14 7.48 -1.65 -10.72
CA MET A 14 6.15 -1.03 -10.66
C MET A 14 5.14 -1.77 -11.56
N GLU A 15 5.63 -2.56 -12.51
CA GLU A 15 4.88 -3.52 -13.30
C GLU A 15 4.13 -4.54 -12.43
N LEU A 16 4.63 -4.85 -11.23
CA LEU A 16 3.90 -5.69 -10.26
C LEU A 16 2.54 -5.08 -9.94
N HIS A 17 2.50 -3.79 -9.66
CA HIS A 17 1.28 -3.08 -9.30
C HIS A 17 0.34 -2.93 -10.50
N VAL A 18 0.90 -2.75 -11.71
CA VAL A 18 0.11 -2.78 -12.97
C VAL A 18 -0.62 -4.13 -13.11
N LYS A 19 0.09 -5.25 -12.96
CA LYS A 19 -0.54 -6.58 -13.05
C LYS A 19 -1.57 -6.83 -11.96
N ASN A 20 -1.36 -6.29 -10.75
CA ASN A 20 -2.36 -6.38 -9.68
C ASN A 20 -3.65 -5.61 -10.01
N ARG A 21 -3.55 -4.44 -10.64
CA ARG A 21 -4.72 -3.69 -11.12
C ARG A 21 -5.44 -4.44 -12.24
N GLU A 22 -4.71 -5.01 -13.19
CA GLU A 22 -5.28 -5.84 -14.26
C GLU A 22 -5.99 -7.08 -13.72
N LYS A 23 -5.38 -7.75 -12.74
CA LYS A 23 -5.96 -8.90 -12.04
C LYS A 23 -7.27 -8.54 -11.35
N LEU A 24 -7.28 -7.47 -10.55
CA LEU A 24 -8.50 -6.96 -9.92
C LEU A 24 -9.57 -6.64 -10.96
N LEU A 25 -9.21 -5.90 -12.01
CA LEU A 25 -10.15 -5.47 -13.04
C LEU A 25 -10.80 -6.65 -13.75
N LYS A 26 -10.01 -7.70 -14.06
CA LYS A 26 -10.52 -8.94 -14.64
C LYS A 26 -11.53 -9.61 -13.72
N SER A 27 -11.17 -9.84 -12.45
CA SER A 27 -12.04 -10.51 -11.48
C SER A 27 -13.31 -9.70 -11.19
N LEU A 28 -13.19 -8.38 -11.09
CA LEU A 28 -14.32 -7.48 -10.85
C LEU A 28 -15.29 -7.47 -12.03
N ARG A 29 -14.80 -7.32 -13.27
CA ARG A 29 -15.65 -7.37 -14.46
C ARG A 29 -16.35 -8.71 -14.63
N GLN A 30 -15.66 -9.81 -14.32
CA GLN A 30 -16.27 -11.14 -14.33
C GLN A 30 -17.44 -11.21 -13.33
N HIS A 31 -17.21 -10.81 -12.08
CA HIS A 31 -18.24 -10.82 -11.04
C HIS A 31 -19.44 -9.93 -11.40
N LEU A 32 -19.20 -8.73 -11.92
CA LEU A 32 -20.26 -7.81 -12.34
C LEU A 32 -21.07 -8.41 -13.50
N THR A 33 -20.42 -9.08 -14.45
CA THR A 33 -21.10 -9.78 -15.55
C THR A 33 -21.97 -10.92 -15.05
N GLU A 34 -21.44 -11.77 -14.16
CA GLU A 34 -22.16 -12.92 -13.58
C GLU A 34 -23.37 -12.48 -12.73
N THR A 35 -23.28 -11.32 -12.09
CA THR A 35 -24.37 -10.73 -11.30
C THR A 35 -25.28 -9.80 -12.10
N SER A 36 -25.14 -9.75 -13.43
CA SER A 36 -25.91 -8.88 -14.33
C SER A 36 -25.85 -7.39 -13.96
N ARG A 37 -24.73 -6.94 -13.40
CA ARG A 37 -24.44 -5.56 -13.05
C ARG A 37 -23.67 -4.86 -14.17
N PRO A 38 -23.83 -3.54 -14.32
CA PRO A 38 -23.15 -2.81 -15.38
C PRO A 38 -21.63 -2.71 -15.14
N LEU A 39 -20.87 -2.69 -16.23
CA LEU A 39 -19.40 -2.61 -16.22
C LEU A 39 -18.88 -1.16 -16.21
N TYR A 40 -19.56 -0.27 -15.48
CA TYR A 40 -19.14 1.12 -15.28
C TYR A 40 -18.85 1.40 -13.81
N GLY A 41 -18.27 2.58 -13.56
CA GLY A 41 -17.94 3.06 -12.22
C GLY A 41 -16.45 2.94 -11.93
N PHE A 42 -16.08 3.38 -10.73
CA PHE A 42 -14.69 3.46 -10.33
C PHE A 42 -14.47 2.65 -9.06
N VAL A 43 -13.44 1.80 -9.06
CA VAL A 43 -12.82 1.40 -7.79
C VAL A 43 -12.12 2.62 -7.24
N LEU A 44 -12.35 2.97 -5.98
CA LEU A 44 -11.67 4.08 -5.30
C LEU A 44 -11.11 3.64 -3.95
N LEU A 45 -9.81 3.85 -3.76
CA LEU A 45 -9.10 3.61 -2.51
C LEU A 45 -8.49 4.91 -1.99
N GLN A 46 -8.55 5.10 -0.68
CA GLN A 46 -7.81 6.12 0.06
C GLN A 46 -6.53 5.48 0.60
N GLY A 47 -5.39 6.11 0.31
CA GLY A 47 -4.11 5.75 0.91
C GLY A 47 -4.05 6.15 2.38
N GLY A 48 -3.03 5.66 3.07
CA GLY A 48 -2.74 6.02 4.45
C GLY A 48 -2.34 7.50 4.56
N GLU A 49 -2.60 8.05 5.74
CA GLU A 49 -2.23 9.40 6.14
C GLU A 49 -1.10 9.34 7.18
N GLU A 50 -0.35 10.44 7.31
CA GLU A 50 0.61 10.60 8.39
C GLU A 50 -0.12 10.66 9.74
N LYS A 51 0.50 10.08 10.75
CA LYS A 51 -0.02 10.09 12.12
C LYS A 51 1.01 10.74 13.02
N THR A 52 0.51 11.50 13.98
CA THR A 52 1.31 12.01 15.07
C THR A 52 1.18 11.12 16.29
N ARG A 53 2.21 11.11 17.13
CA ARG A 53 2.16 10.46 18.44
C ARG A 53 1.24 11.26 19.36
N TYR A 54 0.02 10.76 19.56
CA TYR A 54 -1.01 11.42 20.38
C TYR A 54 -1.22 12.88 19.95
N CYS A 55 -1.23 13.82 20.89
CA CYS A 55 -1.39 15.26 20.64
C CYS A 55 -0.07 16.01 20.36
N THR A 56 1.04 15.31 20.12
CA THR A 56 2.34 15.94 19.81
C THR A 56 2.50 16.19 18.30
N ASP A 57 3.56 16.89 17.92
CA ASP A 57 4.01 17.08 16.52
C ASP A 57 4.96 15.98 16.03
N HIS A 58 5.21 14.95 16.83
CA HIS A 58 6.09 13.84 16.46
C HIS A 58 5.41 12.94 15.43
N ILE A 59 5.81 13.07 14.16
CA ILE A 59 5.32 12.25 13.05
C ILE A 59 5.88 10.82 13.16
N GLU A 60 4.97 9.84 13.19
CA GLU A 60 5.34 8.43 13.12
C GLU A 60 5.85 8.07 11.72
N LEU A 61 6.77 7.11 11.65
CA LEU A 61 7.27 6.65 10.36
C LEU A 61 6.11 6.06 9.54
N PHE A 62 5.78 6.74 8.45
CA PHE A 62 4.66 6.37 7.58
C PHE A 62 4.85 4.97 6.96
N ARG A 63 3.79 4.17 7.00
CA ARG A 63 3.65 2.91 6.28
C ARG A 63 2.28 2.91 5.59
N GLN A 64 2.30 2.62 4.30
CA GLN A 64 1.10 2.64 3.46
C GLN A 64 0.04 1.61 3.89
N GLU A 65 -1.23 1.93 3.62
CA GLU A 65 -2.35 0.99 3.72
C GLU A 65 -2.15 -0.17 2.71
N SER A 66 -2.41 -1.41 3.14
CA SER A 66 -1.98 -2.60 2.40
C SER A 66 -2.73 -2.83 1.09
N TYR A 67 -4.03 -2.53 1.00
CA TYR A 67 -4.78 -2.65 -0.24
C TYR A 67 -4.38 -1.57 -1.25
N PHE A 68 -4.13 -0.34 -0.79
CA PHE A 68 -3.62 0.75 -1.59
C PHE A 68 -2.21 0.45 -2.13
N ALA A 69 -1.31 0.02 -1.24
CA ALA A 69 0.05 -0.38 -1.60
C ALA A 69 0.05 -1.53 -2.62
N TYR A 70 -0.86 -2.50 -2.47
CA TYR A 70 -0.98 -3.64 -3.39
C TYR A 70 -1.28 -3.20 -4.82
N LEU A 71 -2.21 -2.25 -5.02
CA LEU A 71 -2.64 -1.79 -6.35
C LEU A 71 -1.76 -0.68 -6.95
N PHE A 72 -1.16 0.19 -6.13
CA PHE A 72 -0.48 1.39 -6.63
C PHE A 72 1.00 1.47 -6.28
N GLY A 73 1.49 0.75 -5.26
CA GLY A 73 2.90 0.81 -4.85
C GLY A 73 3.35 2.16 -4.28
N VAL A 74 2.41 3.07 -4.04
CA VAL A 74 2.66 4.44 -3.60
C VAL A 74 3.20 4.47 -2.18
N LYS A 75 4.28 5.22 -1.97
CA LYS A 75 4.99 5.31 -0.70
C LYS A 75 4.68 6.59 0.06
N GLU A 76 4.12 7.60 -0.61
CA GLU A 76 3.75 8.87 -0.03
C GLU A 76 2.36 8.81 0.67
N PRO A 77 2.15 9.61 1.72
CA PRO A 77 0.88 9.69 2.43
C PRO A 77 -0.14 10.60 1.75
N GLY A 78 -1.43 10.40 2.04
CA GLY A 78 -2.52 11.30 1.64
C GLY A 78 -2.97 11.18 0.18
N PHE A 79 -2.56 10.11 -0.50
CA PHE A 79 -2.93 9.87 -1.90
C PHE A 79 -4.28 9.14 -1.99
N TYR A 80 -4.97 9.31 -3.11
CA TYR A 80 -6.09 8.45 -3.50
C TYR A 80 -5.78 7.79 -4.84
N GLY A 81 -6.46 6.69 -5.13
CA GLY A 81 -6.21 5.89 -6.31
C GLY A 81 -7.53 5.35 -6.82
N ALA A 82 -7.79 5.59 -8.10
CA ALA A 82 -8.98 5.10 -8.77
C ALA A 82 -8.66 4.20 -9.97
N ILE A 83 -9.56 3.28 -10.27
CA ILE A 83 -9.51 2.45 -11.48
C ILE A 83 -10.87 2.51 -12.13
N ASP A 84 -10.91 3.03 -13.36
CA ASP A 84 -12.11 3.00 -14.19
C ASP A 84 -12.40 1.56 -14.63
N ILE A 85 -13.56 1.04 -14.25
CA ILE A 85 -13.95 -0.34 -14.54
C ILE A 85 -14.22 -0.53 -16.04
N ALA A 86 -14.68 0.49 -16.76
CA ALA A 86 -14.99 0.38 -18.18
C ALA A 86 -13.71 0.42 -19.02
N THR A 87 -12.82 1.37 -18.76
CA THR A 87 -11.61 1.55 -19.59
C THR A 87 -10.38 0.83 -19.06
N GLY A 88 -10.34 0.51 -17.77
CA GLY A 88 -9.16 -0.02 -17.08
C GLY A 88 -8.09 1.03 -16.79
N LYS A 89 -8.36 2.31 -17.09
CA LYS A 89 -7.43 3.41 -16.78
C LYS A 89 -7.28 3.56 -15.27
N SER A 90 -6.04 3.71 -14.84
CA SER A 90 -5.69 3.95 -13.44
C SER A 90 -5.39 5.43 -13.23
N ILE A 91 -5.91 5.99 -12.15
CA ILE A 91 -5.83 7.41 -11.83
C ILE A 91 -5.24 7.51 -10.43
N LEU A 92 -4.29 8.41 -10.25
CA LEU A 92 -3.73 8.73 -8.93
C LEU A 92 -4.05 10.18 -8.57
N PHE A 93 -4.49 10.41 -7.34
CA PHE A 93 -4.75 11.73 -6.82
C PHE A 93 -3.72 12.09 -5.76
N VAL A 94 -2.99 13.17 -5.97
CA VAL A 94 -1.87 13.64 -5.16
C VAL A 94 -2.27 14.84 -4.32
N PRO A 95 -1.89 14.92 -3.03
CA PRO A 95 -2.13 16.11 -2.24
C PRO A 95 -1.39 17.31 -2.83
N ARG A 96 -2.06 18.46 -2.88
CA ARG A 96 -1.43 19.73 -3.27
C ARG A 96 -0.60 20.23 -2.10
N LEU A 97 0.73 20.18 -2.25
CA LEU A 97 1.65 20.56 -1.19
C LEU A 97 1.87 22.09 -1.17
N PRO A 98 1.91 22.71 0.01
CA PRO A 98 2.21 24.14 0.15
C PRO A 98 3.68 24.44 -0.17
N ALA A 99 4.00 25.70 -0.48
CA ALA A 99 5.34 26.09 -0.93
C ALA A 99 6.44 25.88 0.12
N ASP A 100 6.11 25.97 1.40
CA ASP A 100 7.03 25.73 2.51
C ASP A 100 7.43 24.26 2.65
N TYR A 101 6.66 23.30 2.08
CA TYR A 101 7.05 21.90 1.99
C TYR A 101 8.45 21.73 1.39
N ALA A 102 8.78 22.52 0.37
CA ALA A 102 10.06 22.49 -0.32
C ALA A 102 11.26 22.79 0.60
N VAL A 103 11.02 23.58 1.66
CA VAL A 103 12.05 23.97 2.63
C VAL A 103 12.35 22.84 3.61
N TRP A 104 11.33 22.07 4.02
CA TRP A 104 11.44 21.12 5.11
C TRP A 104 11.56 19.66 4.67
N LEU A 105 10.79 19.26 3.66
CA LEU A 105 10.57 17.86 3.29
C LEU A 105 11.16 17.49 1.91
N GLY A 106 11.58 18.51 1.14
CA GLY A 106 12.27 18.35 -0.13
C GLY A 106 11.42 18.76 -1.33
N GLU A 107 11.92 18.45 -2.52
CA GLU A 107 11.34 18.93 -3.78
C GLU A 107 9.85 18.58 -3.95
N ILE A 108 9.04 19.59 -4.32
CA ILE A 108 7.66 19.39 -4.73
C ILE A 108 7.65 18.87 -6.17
N LYS A 109 7.49 17.56 -6.30
CA LYS A 109 7.49 16.88 -7.60
C LYS A 109 6.29 17.27 -8.46
N PRO A 110 6.46 17.42 -9.79
CA PRO A 110 5.33 17.64 -10.70
C PRO A 110 4.49 16.36 -10.87
N LEU A 111 3.21 16.52 -11.28
CA LEU A 111 2.28 15.40 -11.51
C LEU A 111 2.83 14.33 -12.48
N SER A 112 3.57 14.76 -13.52
CA SER A 112 4.20 13.88 -14.50
C SER A 112 5.22 12.92 -13.89
N CYS A 113 5.90 13.35 -12.81
CA CYS A 113 6.84 12.50 -12.08
C CYS A 113 6.10 11.31 -11.45
N PHE A 114 4.97 11.56 -10.79
CA PHE A 114 4.15 10.50 -10.19
C PHE A 114 3.52 9.58 -11.24
N GLN A 115 3.12 10.14 -12.39
CA GLN A 115 2.55 9.35 -13.48
C GLN A 115 3.55 8.32 -14.01
N GLN A 116 4.79 8.75 -14.24
CA GLN A 116 5.88 7.89 -14.70
C GLN A 116 6.34 6.92 -13.60
N GLN A 117 6.52 7.41 -12.37
CA GLN A 117 6.98 6.61 -11.23
C GLN A 117 6.02 5.46 -10.91
N TYR A 118 4.71 5.70 -10.93
CA TYR A 118 3.69 4.71 -10.55
C TYR A 118 3.02 3.99 -11.72
N MET A 119 3.43 4.31 -12.96
CA MET A 119 2.91 3.72 -14.19
C MET A 119 1.38 3.77 -14.24
N VAL A 120 0.80 4.90 -13.86
CA VAL A 120 -0.65 5.15 -13.89
C VAL A 120 -1.03 5.93 -15.15
N SER A 121 -2.29 5.81 -15.56
CA SER A 121 -2.78 6.45 -16.79
C SER A 121 -2.91 7.96 -16.63
N MET A 122 -3.35 8.43 -15.46
CA MET A 122 -3.65 9.84 -15.17
C MET A 122 -3.21 10.18 -13.74
N VAL A 123 -2.85 11.44 -13.52
CA VAL A 123 -2.54 11.98 -12.20
C VAL A 123 -3.18 13.36 -12.06
N HIS A 124 -3.92 13.56 -10.98
CA HIS A 124 -4.62 14.81 -10.64
C HIS A 124 -4.41 15.15 -9.18
N TYR A 125 -4.86 16.31 -8.73
CA TYR A 125 -4.77 16.65 -7.31
C TYR A 125 -5.97 16.09 -6.51
N THR A 126 -5.81 15.88 -5.21
CA THR A 126 -6.87 15.34 -4.33
C THR A 126 -8.10 16.26 -4.22
N ASP A 127 -7.91 17.57 -4.33
CA ASP A 127 -8.98 18.57 -4.37
C ASP A 127 -9.79 18.54 -5.69
N GLU A 128 -9.30 17.80 -6.70
CA GLU A 128 -9.92 17.69 -8.03
C GLU A 128 -10.70 16.36 -8.21
N ILE A 129 -10.72 15.47 -7.22
CA ILE A 129 -11.33 14.13 -7.30
C ILE A 129 -12.77 14.19 -7.84
N VAL A 130 -13.60 15.07 -7.29
CA VAL A 130 -15.01 15.18 -7.67
C VAL A 130 -15.14 15.54 -9.16
N GLY A 131 -14.44 16.58 -9.60
CA GLY A 131 -14.51 17.07 -10.98
C GLY A 131 -14.04 16.02 -11.99
N VAL A 132 -12.89 15.41 -11.72
CA VAL A 132 -12.27 14.41 -12.61
C VAL A 132 -13.14 13.16 -12.74
N LEU A 133 -13.67 12.62 -11.64
CA LEU A 133 -14.49 11.42 -11.69
C LEU A 133 -15.85 11.68 -12.38
N HIS A 134 -16.44 12.86 -12.20
CA HIS A 134 -17.64 13.25 -12.95
C HIS A 134 -17.35 13.38 -14.45
N GLU A 135 -16.27 14.07 -14.83
CA GLU A 135 -15.87 14.25 -16.23
C GLU A 135 -15.63 12.89 -16.92
N LEU A 136 -14.88 11.99 -16.28
CA LEU A 136 -14.55 10.69 -16.86
C LEU A 136 -15.75 9.76 -16.97
N SER A 137 -16.69 9.86 -16.02
CA SER A 137 -17.88 9.00 -16.00
C SER A 137 -18.84 9.25 -17.17
N ASN A 138 -18.86 10.47 -17.72
CA ASN A 138 -19.78 10.91 -18.77
C ASN A 138 -21.28 10.60 -18.49
N VAL A 139 -21.66 10.43 -17.23
CA VAL A 139 -23.06 10.21 -16.82
C VAL A 139 -23.68 11.52 -16.32
N LEU A 140 -24.97 11.69 -16.65
CA LEU A 140 -25.79 12.82 -16.18
C LEU A 140 -26.15 12.69 -14.69
N GLU A 141 -26.08 11.46 -14.16
CA GLU A 141 -26.38 11.12 -12.77
C GLU A 141 -25.11 11.00 -11.92
N LYS A 142 -25.24 10.40 -10.73
CA LYS A 142 -24.14 10.19 -9.79
C LYS A 142 -23.26 9.02 -10.25
N PRO A 143 -21.95 9.20 -10.42
CA PRO A 143 -21.05 8.09 -10.74
C PRO A 143 -21.01 7.07 -9.60
N LEU A 144 -20.91 5.79 -9.94
CA LEU A 144 -20.80 4.70 -8.97
C LEU A 144 -19.36 4.50 -8.51
N LEU A 145 -19.16 4.48 -7.19
CA LEU A 145 -17.88 4.17 -6.54
C LEU A 145 -17.95 2.82 -5.83
N PHE A 146 -17.01 1.94 -6.16
CA PHE A 146 -16.74 0.71 -5.42
C PHE A 146 -15.67 1.03 -4.37
N LEU A 147 -16.09 1.04 -3.11
CA LEU A 147 -15.25 1.43 -1.97
C LEU A 147 -14.84 0.19 -1.17
N LEU A 148 -13.66 0.26 -0.57
CA LEU A 148 -13.14 -0.83 0.24
C LEU A 148 -13.79 -0.81 1.62
N HIS A 149 -14.68 -1.76 1.86
CA HIS A 149 -15.26 -1.97 3.18
C HIS A 149 -15.53 -3.46 3.42
N GLY A 150 -15.03 -3.97 4.53
CA GLY A 150 -15.16 -5.38 4.88
C GLY A 150 -14.33 -5.76 6.09
N LEU A 151 -14.75 -6.83 6.73
CA LEU A 151 -14.19 -7.34 7.99
C LEU A 151 -12.86 -8.05 7.74
N ASN A 152 -11.81 -7.62 8.44
CA ASN A 152 -10.61 -8.42 8.62
C ASN A 152 -10.84 -9.46 9.73
N THR A 153 -10.74 -10.74 9.38
CA THR A 153 -11.11 -11.86 10.26
C THR A 153 -10.13 -12.11 11.41
N ASP A 154 -8.93 -11.55 11.37
CA ASP A 154 -7.92 -11.72 12.43
C ASP A 154 -8.05 -10.63 13.50
N SER A 155 -8.27 -9.38 13.08
CA SER A 155 -8.34 -8.21 13.97
C SER A 155 -9.76 -7.83 14.38
N ASN A 156 -10.78 -8.37 13.71
CA ASN A 156 -12.19 -7.97 13.80
C ASN A 156 -12.46 -6.50 13.44
N ASN A 157 -11.50 -5.82 12.81
CA ASN A 157 -11.67 -4.45 12.33
C ASN A 157 -12.23 -4.44 10.90
N PHE A 158 -13.03 -3.42 10.60
CA PHE A 158 -13.45 -3.16 9.23
C PHE A 158 -12.44 -2.26 8.51
N SER A 159 -12.19 -2.56 7.24
CA SER A 159 -11.51 -1.62 6.34
C SER A 159 -12.30 -0.32 6.24
N LYS A 160 -11.58 0.80 6.32
CA LYS A 160 -12.15 2.14 6.23
C LYS A 160 -12.40 2.47 4.75
N PRO A 161 -13.65 2.74 4.32
CA PRO A 161 -13.92 3.18 2.96
C PRO A 161 -13.30 4.56 2.71
N ALA A 162 -13.00 4.85 1.45
CA ALA A 162 -12.48 6.17 1.08
C ALA A 162 -13.51 7.26 1.40
N GLU A 163 -13.03 8.38 1.96
CA GLU A 163 -13.85 9.55 2.31
C GLU A 163 -13.17 10.80 1.74
N PHE A 164 -13.96 11.72 1.16
CA PHE A 164 -13.47 13.01 0.67
C PHE A 164 -14.63 14.00 0.60
N GLU A 165 -14.33 15.29 0.58
CA GLU A 165 -15.35 16.34 0.43
C GLU A 165 -16.06 16.21 -0.93
N GLY A 166 -17.40 16.15 -0.92
CA GLY A 166 -18.19 15.95 -2.14
C GLY A 166 -18.55 14.50 -2.46
N ILE A 167 -18.14 13.53 -1.63
CA ILE A 167 -18.43 12.10 -1.85
C ILE A 167 -19.93 11.77 -1.85
N GLU A 168 -20.79 12.62 -1.27
CA GLU A 168 -22.25 12.51 -1.31
C GLU A 168 -22.86 12.69 -2.72
N LYS A 169 -22.07 13.22 -3.67
CA LYS A 169 -22.43 13.34 -5.09
C LYS A 169 -22.24 12.04 -5.88
N PHE A 170 -21.80 10.97 -5.21
CA PHE A 170 -21.56 9.66 -5.81
C PHE A 170 -22.49 8.60 -5.23
N GLU A 171 -22.82 7.59 -6.03
CA GLU A 171 -23.36 6.33 -5.53
C GLU A 171 -22.23 5.46 -4.98
N LYS A 172 -22.53 4.62 -3.99
CA LYS A 172 -21.51 3.87 -3.25
C LYS A 172 -21.89 2.41 -3.14
N ASP A 173 -20.97 1.55 -3.54
CA ASP A 173 -20.97 0.13 -3.28
C ASP A 173 -19.88 -0.18 -2.25
N LEU A 174 -20.29 -0.72 -1.10
CA LEU A 174 -19.40 -1.06 0.02
C LEU A 174 -19.18 -2.56 0.17
N THR A 175 -19.76 -3.40 -0.69
CA THR A 175 -19.84 -4.85 -0.46
C THR A 175 -19.05 -5.65 -1.49
N THR A 176 -18.87 -5.10 -2.70
CA THR A 176 -18.34 -5.84 -3.85
C THR A 176 -16.82 -5.86 -3.87
N LEU A 177 -16.17 -4.72 -3.59
CA LEU A 177 -14.72 -4.59 -3.78
C LEU A 177 -13.92 -5.47 -2.82
N HIS A 178 -14.27 -5.46 -1.53
CA HIS A 178 -13.51 -6.13 -0.50
C HIS A 178 -13.29 -7.64 -0.74
N PRO A 179 -14.33 -8.47 -0.97
CA PRO A 179 -14.12 -9.91 -1.19
C PRO A 179 -13.27 -10.18 -2.44
N ILE A 180 -13.50 -9.45 -3.53
CA ILE A 180 -12.79 -9.66 -4.81
C ILE A 180 -11.32 -9.25 -4.70
N LEU A 181 -11.05 -8.08 -4.14
CA LEU A 181 -9.68 -7.59 -3.98
C LEU A 181 -8.91 -8.42 -2.94
N THR A 182 -9.58 -8.92 -1.90
CA THR A 182 -8.98 -9.83 -0.93
C THR A 182 -8.57 -11.15 -1.60
N GLU A 183 -9.42 -11.74 -2.43
CA GLU A 183 -9.08 -12.96 -3.19
C GLU A 183 -7.89 -12.73 -4.14
N CYS A 184 -7.82 -11.55 -4.76
CA CYS A 184 -6.66 -11.17 -5.57
C CYS A 184 -5.36 -11.18 -4.74
N ARG A 185 -5.40 -10.80 -3.46
CA ARG A 185 -4.24 -10.83 -2.56
C ARG A 185 -3.91 -12.23 -2.02
N VAL A 186 -4.82 -13.18 -2.08
CA VAL A 186 -4.58 -14.58 -1.64
C VAL A 186 -3.58 -15.26 -2.58
N LEU A 187 -3.79 -15.15 -3.89
CA LEU A 187 -2.96 -15.79 -4.91
C LEU A 187 -1.81 -14.86 -5.36
N LYS A 188 -0.56 -15.22 -5.10
CA LYS A 188 0.61 -14.38 -5.40
C LYS A 188 1.07 -14.61 -6.84
N SER A 189 1.47 -13.53 -7.51
CA SER A 189 2.20 -13.59 -8.77
C SER A 189 3.67 -13.93 -8.54
N ASP A 190 4.38 -14.36 -9.58
CA ASP A 190 5.82 -14.66 -9.49
C ASP A 190 6.65 -13.44 -9.05
N MET A 191 6.24 -12.22 -9.42
CA MET A 191 6.92 -11.00 -8.98
C MET A 191 6.72 -10.72 -7.49
N GLU A 192 5.53 -11.02 -6.94
CA GLU A 192 5.30 -10.94 -5.50
C GLU A 192 6.06 -12.05 -4.75
N LEU A 193 6.06 -13.27 -5.28
CA LEU A 193 6.81 -14.39 -4.73
C LEU A 193 8.31 -14.10 -4.67
N ALA A 194 8.88 -13.45 -5.69
CA ALA A 194 10.28 -13.04 -5.68
C ALA A 194 10.61 -12.06 -4.54
N LEU A 195 9.72 -11.10 -4.25
CA LEU A 195 9.88 -10.17 -3.12
C LEU A 195 9.70 -10.86 -1.76
N ILE A 196 8.74 -11.79 -1.66
CA ILE A 196 8.55 -12.61 -0.46
C ILE A 196 9.78 -13.50 -0.22
N GLN A 197 10.34 -14.11 -1.28
CA GLN A 197 11.55 -14.90 -1.18
C GLN A 197 12.71 -14.07 -0.64
N PHE A 198 12.93 -12.87 -1.19
CA PHE A 198 13.97 -11.97 -0.68
C PHE A 198 13.76 -11.63 0.80
N ALA A 199 12.52 -11.31 1.21
CA ALA A 199 12.20 -11.04 2.61
C ALA A 199 12.50 -12.23 3.53
N ASN A 200 12.27 -13.47 3.05
CA ASN A 200 12.63 -14.69 3.77
C ASN A 200 14.15 -14.89 3.82
N ASP A 201 14.85 -14.66 2.72
CA ASP A 201 16.31 -14.85 2.64
C ASP A 201 17.03 -13.92 3.62
N ILE A 202 16.68 -12.63 3.64
CA ILE A 202 17.31 -11.67 4.53
C ILE A 202 16.95 -11.89 6.01
N SER A 203 15.70 -12.27 6.29
CA SER A 203 15.27 -12.59 7.66
C SER A 203 15.95 -13.87 8.15
N SER A 204 16.15 -14.86 7.27
CA SER A 204 16.88 -16.09 7.58
C SER A 204 18.35 -15.80 7.88
N GLU A 205 19.00 -14.96 7.08
CA GLU A 205 20.37 -14.52 7.35
C GLU A 205 20.48 -13.77 8.69
N ALA A 206 19.50 -12.89 8.98
CA ALA A 206 19.43 -12.18 10.25
C ALA A 206 19.25 -13.14 11.45
N HIS A 207 18.41 -14.18 11.33
CA HIS A 207 18.28 -15.21 12.36
C HIS A 207 19.59 -15.97 12.58
N VAL A 208 20.32 -16.31 11.51
CA VAL A 208 21.65 -16.95 11.62
C VAL A 208 22.62 -16.04 12.35
N GLU A 209 22.59 -14.73 12.08
CA GLU A 209 23.45 -13.76 12.76
C GLU A 209 23.10 -13.62 14.25
N VAL A 210 21.80 -13.60 14.59
CA VAL A 210 21.35 -13.65 15.99
C VAL A 210 21.91 -14.90 16.67
N MET A 211 21.72 -16.10 16.10
CA MET A 211 22.24 -17.35 16.68
C MET A 211 23.76 -17.33 16.90
N ARG A 212 24.53 -16.77 15.96
CA ARG A 212 25.99 -16.65 16.08
C ARG A 212 26.42 -15.71 17.19
N LYS A 213 25.65 -14.64 17.45
CA LYS A 213 25.96 -13.61 18.43
C LYS A 213 25.38 -13.85 19.81
N SER A 214 24.34 -14.67 19.94
CA SER A 214 23.72 -15.00 21.23
C SER A 214 24.72 -15.58 22.22
N ARG A 215 24.77 -15.01 23.43
CA ARG A 215 25.60 -15.48 24.56
C ARG A 215 24.79 -15.43 25.85
N VAL A 216 25.18 -16.29 26.80
CA VAL A 216 24.63 -16.25 28.16
C VAL A 216 24.89 -14.86 28.76
N GLY A 217 23.88 -14.29 29.41
CA GLY A 217 23.93 -12.95 30.00
C GLY A 217 23.46 -11.82 29.08
N MET A 218 23.11 -12.11 27.82
CA MET A 218 22.44 -11.14 26.95
C MET A 218 20.96 -11.02 27.29
N GLU A 219 20.42 -9.82 27.09
CA GLU A 219 18.99 -9.54 27.19
C GLU A 219 18.29 -9.75 25.85
N GLU A 220 16.99 -10.07 25.91
CA GLU A 220 16.14 -10.38 24.74
C GLU A 220 16.16 -9.26 23.68
N TYR A 221 16.09 -8.00 24.12
CA TYR A 221 16.11 -6.83 23.22
C TYR A 221 17.44 -6.67 22.47
N GLN A 222 18.54 -7.23 22.99
CA GLN A 222 19.83 -7.18 22.29
C GLN A 222 19.80 -8.11 21.07
N LEU A 223 19.09 -9.23 21.16
CA LEU A 223 18.87 -10.14 20.03
C LEU A 223 17.93 -9.51 18.99
N GLU A 224 16.85 -8.85 19.44
CA GLU A 224 15.99 -8.05 18.57
C GLU A 224 16.80 -6.98 17.82
N SER A 225 17.65 -6.23 18.52
CA SER A 225 18.49 -5.19 17.91
C SER A 225 19.41 -5.74 16.83
N ILE A 226 20.01 -6.92 17.04
CA ILE A 226 20.85 -7.58 16.02
C ILE A 226 20.03 -7.96 14.79
N PHE A 227 18.83 -8.52 14.99
CA PHE A 227 17.93 -8.91 13.90
C PHE A 227 17.52 -7.70 13.06
N LEU A 228 17.02 -6.64 13.71
CA LEU A 228 16.56 -5.41 13.05
C LEU A 228 17.70 -4.68 12.35
N HIS A 229 18.89 -4.65 12.96
CA HIS A 229 20.07 -4.07 12.32
C HIS A 229 20.42 -4.82 11.03
N HIS A 230 20.44 -6.16 11.06
CA HIS A 230 20.81 -6.96 9.89
C HIS A 230 19.82 -6.78 8.74
N THR A 231 18.52 -6.88 9.02
CA THR A 231 17.49 -6.75 7.98
C THR A 231 17.44 -5.35 7.38
N TYR A 232 17.67 -4.30 8.19
CA TYR A 232 17.68 -2.94 7.66
C TYR A 232 18.98 -2.63 6.91
N MET A 233 20.14 -2.87 7.52
CA MET A 233 21.45 -2.53 6.96
C MET A 233 21.71 -3.22 5.61
N TYR A 234 21.39 -4.51 5.50
CA TYR A 234 21.69 -5.31 4.32
C TYR A 234 20.47 -5.54 3.42
N GLY A 235 19.27 -5.62 4.00
CA GLY A 235 18.03 -5.84 3.26
C GLY A 235 17.30 -4.57 2.82
N GLY A 236 17.68 -3.40 3.35
CA GLY A 236 16.91 -2.17 3.17
C GLY A 236 15.53 -2.22 3.83
N CYS A 237 15.29 -3.19 4.73
CA CYS A 237 14.01 -3.40 5.40
C CYS A 237 13.84 -2.41 6.56
N ARG A 238 13.40 -1.19 6.25
CA ARG A 238 13.18 -0.14 7.27
C ARG A 238 12.08 -0.49 8.27
N HIS A 239 11.10 -1.30 7.87
CA HIS A 239 9.99 -1.73 8.71
C HIS A 239 10.11 -3.21 9.04
N CYS A 240 9.75 -3.56 10.27
CA CYS A 240 9.50 -4.95 10.65
C CYS A 240 8.02 -5.30 10.40
N SER A 241 7.75 -6.53 9.96
CA SER A 241 6.38 -6.98 9.68
C SER A 241 5.50 -7.02 10.94
N TYR A 242 6.12 -7.30 12.09
CA TYR A 242 5.51 -7.32 13.42
C TYR A 242 6.61 -7.10 14.47
N THR A 243 6.23 -6.75 15.70
CA THR A 243 7.17 -6.59 16.82
C THR A 243 7.92 -7.91 17.07
N CYS A 244 9.24 -7.88 17.16
CA CYS A 244 10.02 -9.10 17.33
C CYS A 244 9.65 -9.80 18.64
N VAL A 245 9.51 -11.14 18.56
CA VAL A 245 9.28 -11.99 19.73
C VAL A 245 10.59 -12.69 20.06
N CYS A 246 11.33 -12.16 21.02
CA CYS A 246 12.65 -12.66 21.41
C CYS A 246 12.62 -13.35 22.79
N ALA A 247 11.67 -14.27 23.00
CA ALA A 247 11.49 -14.94 24.28
C ALA A 247 12.60 -15.95 24.59
N THR A 248 13.23 -15.78 25.75
CA THR A 248 14.13 -16.75 26.39
C THR A 248 13.38 -17.45 27.52
N GLY A 249 13.92 -18.56 28.04
CA GLY A 249 13.23 -19.41 29.01
C GLY A 249 12.65 -18.65 30.22
N ARG A 250 11.73 -19.27 30.96
CA ARG A 250 11.14 -18.63 32.15
C ARG A 250 12.20 -18.36 33.21
N LYS A 251 12.29 -17.11 33.66
CA LYS A 251 12.87 -16.76 34.97
C LYS A 251 12.00 -17.32 36.09
#